data_AF-A0A484MZM0-F1
#
_entry.id   AF-A0A484MZM0-F1
#
_cell.length_a   1.000
_cell.length_b   1.000
_cell.length_c   1.000
_cell.angle_alpha   90.00
_cell.angle_beta   90.00
_cell.angle_gamma   90.00
#
_symmetry.space_group_name_H-M   'P 1'
#
loop_
_entity.id
_entity.type
_entity.pdbx_description
1 polymer ?
#
loop_
_entity_poly.entity_id
_entity_poly.type
_entity_poly.pdbx_seq_one_letter_code
_entity_poly.pdbx_strand_id
1 'polypeptide(L)' 'GAQSRPLSGATMITPTNNDLHLAHLCFLENCDDVQPYFIEHMGALVKTYPQRSNDEEWLKNKQNETFPGWFRRK' A
#
# COMPACT_ATOMS: atom_id res chain seq x y z
N GLY A 1 -49.28 9.10 14.45
CA GLY A 1 -48.14 8.29 14.92
C GLY A 1 -47.25 7.98 13.73
N ALA A 2 -46.02 8.49 13.71
CA ALA A 2 -45.06 8.18 12.66
C ALA A 2 -44.35 6.86 13.04
N GLN A 3 -44.67 5.77 12.34
CA GLN A 3 -44.00 4.49 12.52
C GLN A 3 -42.74 4.46 11.66
N SER A 4 -41.62 4.23 12.34
CA SER A 4 -40.25 4.26 11.82
C SER A 4 -40.04 3.29 10.65
N ARG A 5 -39.49 3.82 9.55
CA ARG A 5 -38.95 3.03 8.44
C ARG A 5 -37.71 2.27 8.95
N PRO A 6 -37.61 0.94 8.79
CA PRO A 6 -36.37 0.24 9.16
C PRO A 6 -35.24 0.70 8.24
N LEU A 7 -34.11 1.11 8.81
CA LEU A 7 -32.84 1.37 8.11
C LEU A 7 -32.19 0.03 7.71
N SER A 8 -32.90 -0.80 6.94
CA SER A 8 -32.38 -2.10 6.50
C SER A 8 -31.63 -1.92 5.18
N GLY A 9 -30.43 -1.34 5.27
CA GLY A 9 -29.52 -1.18 4.13
C GLY A 9 -28.05 -1.06 4.56
N ALA A 10 -27.73 -1.40 5.81
CA ALA A 10 -26.35 -1.45 6.26
C ALA A 10 -25.71 -2.74 5.76
N THR A 11 -25.01 -2.66 4.63
CA THR A 11 -24.14 -3.74 4.17
C THR A 11 -22.86 -3.70 5.00
N MET A 12 -22.67 -4.70 5.86
CA MET A 12 -21.40 -4.91 6.54
C MET A 12 -20.42 -5.49 5.53
N ILE A 13 -19.53 -4.64 5.02
CA ILE A 13 -18.49 -5.06 4.08
C ILE A 13 -17.27 -5.40 4.91
N THR A 14 -16.91 -6.67 4.95
CA THR A 14 -15.61 -7.09 5.50
C THR A 14 -14.59 -6.98 4.36
N PRO A 15 -13.59 -6.08 4.47
CA PRO A 15 -12.59 -5.93 3.43
C PRO A 15 -11.79 -7.22 3.26
N THR A 16 -11.44 -7.54 2.02
CA THR A 16 -10.57 -8.68 1.72
C THR A 16 -9.12 -8.35 2.12
N ASN A 17 -8.27 -9.38 2.24
CA ASN A 17 -6.84 -9.15 2.48
C ASN A 17 -6.18 -8.29 1.39
N ASN A 18 -6.67 -8.38 0.14
CA ASN A 18 -6.21 -7.52 -0.95
C ASN A 18 -6.62 -6.06 -0.71
N ASP A 19 -7.86 -5.81 -0.27
CA ASP A 19 -8.32 -4.44 0.03
C ASP A 19 -7.53 -3.83 1.18
N LEU A 20 -7.23 -4.63 2.21
CA LEU A 20 -6.37 -4.21 3.32
C LEU A 20 -4.93 -3.93 2.85
N HIS A 21 -4.39 -4.74 1.94
CA HIS A 21 -3.09 -4.50 1.35
C HIS A 21 -3.06 -3.21 0.53
N LEU A 22 -4.08 -2.97 -0.30
CA LEU A 22 -4.21 -1.73 -1.09
C LEU A 22 -4.38 -0.49 -0.20
N ALA A 23 -5.20 -0.58 0.85
CA ALA A 23 -5.35 0.50 1.82
C ALA A 23 -4.04 0.80 2.55
N HIS A 24 -3.27 -0.24 2.90
CA HIS A 24 -1.95 -0.09 3.50
C HIS A 24 -0.96 0.59 2.55
N LEU A 25 -0.89 0.16 1.28
CA LEU A 25 -0.05 0.81 0.27
C LEU A 25 -0.43 2.27 0.05
N CYS A 26 -1.73 2.56 -0.04
CA CYS A 26 -2.24 3.93 -0.16
C CYS A 26 -1.81 4.78 1.04
N PHE A 27 -1.92 4.27 2.27
CA PHE A 27 -1.43 4.98 3.44
C PHE A 27 0.08 5.22 3.40
N LEU A 28 0.88 4.25 2.97
CA LEU A 28 2.34 4.40 2.87
C LEU A 28 2.74 5.44 1.83
N GLU A 29 2.02 5.54 0.71
CA GLU A 29 2.26 6.55 -0.33
C GLU A 29 1.80 7.96 0.09
N ASN A 30 0.75 8.07 0.91
CA ASN A 30 0.14 9.35 1.28
C ASN A 30 0.56 9.86 2.67
N CYS A 31 1.34 9.09 3.42
CA CYS A 31 1.87 9.52 4.71
C CYS A 31 3.19 10.26 4.49
N ASP A 32 3.17 11.58 4.71
CA ASP A 32 4.35 12.46 4.55
C ASP A 32 5.58 11.99 5.34
N ASP A 33 5.37 11.29 6.47
CA ASP A 33 6.45 10.73 7.28
C ASP A 33 7.10 9.48 6.65
N VAL A 34 6.36 8.75 5.81
CA VAL A 34 6.79 7.45 5.25
C VAL A 34 7.15 7.55 3.76
N GLN A 35 6.57 8.52 3.05
CA GLN A 35 6.84 8.78 1.63
C GLN A 35 8.34 8.95 1.31
N PRO A 36 9.17 9.66 2.12
CA PRO A 36 10.60 9.78 1.85
C PRO A 36 11.33 8.44 1.89
N TYR A 37 10.92 7.55 2.80
CA TYR A 37 11.47 6.20 2.92
C TYR A 37 11.07 5.32 1.74
N PHE A 38 9.85 5.51 1.24
CA PHE A 38 9.38 4.82 0.05
C PHE A 38 10.23 5.20 -1.17
N ILE A 39 10.46 6.50 -1.39
CA ILE A 39 11.30 7.00 -2.49
C ILE A 39 12.75 6.51 -2.34
N GLU A 40 13.31 6.56 -1.14
CA GLU A 40 14.68 6.10 -0.88
C GLU A 40 14.85 4.61 -1.18
N HIS A 41 13.90 3.79 -0.73
CA HIS A 41 13.90 2.36 -1.01
C HIS A 41 13.76 2.06 -2.51
N MET A 42 12.93 2.82 -3.23
CA MET A 42 12.82 2.70 -4.70
C MET A 42 14.15 3.02 -5.38
N GLY A 43 14.83 4.08 -4.95
CA GLY A 43 16.16 4.44 -5.45
C GLY A 43 17.20 3.36 -5.16
N ALA A 44 17.12 2.71 -3.99
CA ALA A 44 17.98 1.57 -3.66
C ALA A 44 17.69 0.38 -4.59
N LEU A 45 16.43 0.04 -4.84
CA LEU A 45 16.05 -1.06 -5.74
C LEU A 45 16.52 -0.84 -7.17
N VAL A 46 16.36 0.38 -7.72
CA VAL A 46 16.84 0.72 -9.07
C VAL A 46 18.36 0.60 -9.16
N LYS A 47 19.10 1.00 -8.11
CA LYS A 47 20.56 0.82 -8.04
C LYS A 47 20.99 -0.64 -7.90
N THR A 48 20.23 -1.45 -7.16
CA THR A 48 20.51 -2.88 -6.97
C THR A 48 20.15 -3.71 -8.21
N TYR A 49 19.11 -3.32 -8.95
CA TYR A 49 18.59 -4.04 -10.11
C TYR A 49 18.51 -3.14 -11.35
N PRO A 50 19.65 -2.61 -11.87
CA PRO A 50 19.65 -1.76 -13.06
C PRO A 50 19.09 -2.49 -14.30
N GLN A 51 19.21 -3.81 -14.37
CA GLN A 51 18.64 -4.65 -15.43
C GLN A 51 17.10 -4.69 -15.44
N ARG A 52 16.46 -4.31 -14.33
CA ARG A 52 14.99 -4.23 -14.19
C ARG A 52 14.54 -2.79 -13.92
N SER A 53 15.40 -1.80 -14.11
CA SER A 53 15.07 -0.39 -13.84
C SER A 53 13.93 0.14 -14.73
N ASN A 54 13.77 -0.41 -15.92
CA ASN A 54 12.70 -0.06 -16.86
C ASN A 54 11.41 -0.87 -16.64
N ASP A 55 11.41 -1.83 -15.72
CA ASP A 55 10.27 -2.70 -15.42
C ASP A 55 9.54 -2.16 -14.19
N GLU A 56 8.66 -1.18 -14.41
CA GLU A 56 7.97 -0.45 -13.33
C GLU A 56 7.07 -1.37 -12.49
N GLU A 57 6.41 -2.34 -13.11
CA GLU A 57 5.56 -3.32 -12.41
C GLU A 57 6.42 -4.21 -11.51
N TRP A 58 7.55 -4.71 -12.04
CA TRP A 58 8.48 -5.49 -11.23
C TRP A 58 9.05 -4.69 -10.06
N LEU A 59 9.43 -3.43 -10.30
CA LEU A 59 9.96 -2.55 -9.26
C LEU A 59 8.93 -2.27 -8.17
N LYS A 60 7.67 -1.96 -8.52
CA LYS A 60 6.60 -1.74 -7.54
C LYS A 60 6.30 -3.00 -6.73
N ASN A 61 6.18 -4.15 -7.38
CA ASN A 61 5.96 -5.41 -6.68
C ASN A 61 7.14 -5.75 -5.75
N LYS A 62 8.37 -5.55 -6.22
CA LYS A 62 9.57 -5.78 -5.40
C LYS A 62 9.65 -4.82 -4.23
N GLN A 63 9.33 -3.56 -4.46
CA GLN A 63 9.26 -2.53 -3.42
C GLN A 63 8.23 -2.91 -2.37
N ASN A 64 7.01 -3.27 -2.75
CA ASN A 64 5.95 -3.66 -1.81
C ASN A 64 6.32 -4.92 -1.01
N GLU A 65 7.02 -5.87 -1.63
CA GLU A 65 7.51 -7.08 -0.97
C GLU A 65 8.64 -6.78 0.03
N THR A 66 9.64 -5.98 -0.35
CA THR A 66 10.84 -5.78 0.46
C THR A 66 10.77 -4.57 1.38
N PHE A 67 9.84 -3.63 1.17
CA PHE A 67 9.76 -2.38 1.93
C PHE A 67 9.56 -2.60 3.44
N PRO A 68 8.66 -3.47 3.93
CA PRO A 68 8.51 -3.69 5.36
C PRO A 68 9.78 -4.23 6.02
N GLY A 69 10.49 -5.12 5.32
CA GLY A 69 11.75 -5.70 5.81
C GLY A 69 12.93 -4.73 5.72
N TRP A 70 12.95 -3.87 4.70
CA TRP A 70 13.94 -2.82 4.55
C TRP A 70 13.73 -1.72 5.60
N PHE A 71 12.49 -1.28 5.81
CA PHE A 71 12.12 -0.23 6.75
C PHE A 71 12.43 -0.63 8.20
N ARG A 72 12.22 -1.90 8.57
CA ARG A 72 12.61 -2.43 9.90
C ARG A 72 14.11 -2.48 10.15
N ARG A 73 14.94 -2.46 9.11
CA ARG A 73 16.41 -2.52 9.19
C ARG A 73 17.08 -1.15 9.12
N LYS A 74 16.31 -0.10 8.81
CA LYS A 74 16.74 1.28 8.97
C LYS A 74 16.69 1.69 10.44
#